data_AF-A0A267G6V1-F1
#
_entry.id   AF-A0A267G6V1-F1
#
_cell.length_a   1.000
_cell.length_b   1.000
_cell.length_c   1.000
_cell.angle_alpha   90.00
_cell.angle_beta   90.00
_cell.angle_gamma   90.00
#
_symmetry.space_group_name_H-M   'P 1'
#
loop_
_entity.id
_entity.type
_entity.pdbx_description
1 polymer ?
#
loop_
_entity_poly.entity_id
_entity_poly.type
_entity_poly.pdbx_seq_one_letter_code
_entity_poly.pdbx_strand_id
1 'polypeptide(L)'
;MSQSCSEQLSAAMSTAGFKLANARIQIGHARAFEEMIRSATHCDLFFVFGSFCDGWGSCLTRLDGRVEDDSDVDVSFFLDLKPLHLNSATCPSCTAGGEGQPTPAVYSDGHVPFNHDLSQPNLDIPKSDAAVAFDFIMVVPCCGYPRIELLQPGYSNRRGQPSQMPAGILRTIREEVLGSSPRCHAVTASPPGRQGHHVRVSTTLLERAIMHSLTIEQGQFFIIVKFLIKKVIRNKMSGLKTYVAKNLLFYMLDETPEEDWKPENLLQHVRRSLQLLVEMMESSDFEDVCMKHFFLRDANVYFKNGHSSKFDIKEAVNEISDNLTRYVRLFKSSLYPKAVESVEFYIFFPLVGLLEILSSDAINQYDDAYKFSIKVYAKLLDSEADVSLDEGQQQELLEDIGRIPDCASIVKRMLKSLWSAKFRNSQRSAEVADSDLVITGIPSHEVMTVEQAKSISLEKLQQSGMLDFELMPDGRRISHCWRIWFLDFRTS
;
A
#
# COMPACT_ATOMS: atom_id res chain seq x y z
N MET A 1 2.20 22.91 32.85
CA MET A 1 3.34 22.05 32.49
C MET A 1 3.59 22.24 31.00
N SER A 2 4.84 22.43 30.56
CA SER A 2 5.16 22.59 29.13
C SER A 2 5.07 21.21 28.46
N GLN A 3 4.32 21.09 27.36
CA GLN A 3 4.24 19.84 26.59
C GLN A 3 5.63 19.43 26.06
N SER A 4 5.95 18.15 26.14
CA SER A 4 7.19 17.58 25.61
C SER A 4 7.27 17.75 24.09
N CYS A 5 8.48 17.68 23.54
CA CYS A 5 8.68 17.70 22.08
C CYS A 5 7.93 16.57 21.36
N SER A 6 7.73 15.44 22.05
CA SER A 6 7.03 14.25 21.54
C SER A 6 5.53 14.53 21.38
N GLU A 7 4.89 15.05 22.42
CA GLU A 7 3.47 15.42 22.39
C GLU A 7 3.19 16.53 21.36
N GLN A 8 4.06 17.55 21.29
CA GLN A 8 3.92 18.62 20.32
C GLN A 8 4.05 18.15 18.87
N LEU A 9 4.87 17.12 18.63
CA LEU A 9 4.96 16.49 17.31
C LEU A 9 3.69 15.71 17.02
N SER A 10 3.26 14.85 17.94
CA SER A 10 2.05 14.03 17.79
C SER A 10 0.82 14.89 17.49
N ALA A 11 0.66 16.02 18.21
CA ALA A 11 -0.41 16.98 17.95
C ALA A 11 -0.33 17.58 16.53
N ALA A 12 0.86 18.00 16.09
CA ALA A 12 1.04 18.55 14.73
C ALA A 12 0.78 17.48 13.64
N MET A 13 1.16 16.23 13.88
CA MET A 13 0.86 15.12 12.99
C MET A 13 -0.65 14.87 12.88
N SER A 14 -1.36 14.91 14.01
CA SER A 14 -2.83 14.82 14.02
C SER A 14 -3.49 15.95 13.24
N THR A 15 -2.98 17.20 13.36
CA THR A 15 -3.43 18.33 12.52
C THR A 15 -3.22 18.04 11.03
N ALA A 16 -2.06 17.50 10.67
CA ALA A 16 -1.75 17.10 9.29
C ALA A 16 -2.52 15.86 8.80
N GLY A 17 -3.45 15.31 9.59
CA GLY A 17 -4.33 14.22 9.19
C GLY A 17 -3.86 12.83 9.60
N PHE A 18 -2.71 12.69 10.29
CA PHE A 18 -2.24 11.40 10.83
C PHE A 18 -3.06 10.97 12.06
N LYS A 19 -4.36 10.77 11.84
CA LYS A 19 -5.38 10.34 12.79
C LYS A 19 -6.05 9.07 12.27
N LEU A 20 -6.63 8.29 13.19
CA LEU A 20 -7.19 6.99 12.86
C LEU A 20 -8.30 7.08 11.79
N ALA A 21 -9.19 8.07 11.88
CA ALA A 21 -10.30 8.18 10.95
C ALA A 21 -9.86 8.37 9.49
N ASN A 22 -8.87 9.23 9.23
CA ASN A 22 -8.36 9.43 7.87
C ASN A 22 -7.64 8.18 7.36
N ALA A 23 -6.84 7.51 8.19
CA ALA A 23 -6.19 6.25 7.82
C ALA A 23 -7.23 5.18 7.46
N ARG A 24 -8.31 5.03 8.25
CA ARG A 24 -9.41 4.09 7.99
C ARG A 24 -10.13 4.41 6.69
N ILE A 25 -10.44 5.67 6.44
CA ILE A 25 -11.08 6.11 5.19
C ILE A 25 -10.16 5.82 3.99
N GLN A 26 -8.88 6.15 4.06
CA GLN A 26 -7.92 5.85 2.98
C GLN A 26 -7.82 4.33 2.72
N ILE A 27 -7.79 3.50 3.77
CA ILE A 27 -7.84 2.04 3.64
C ILE A 27 -9.16 1.62 2.97
N GLY A 28 -10.29 2.15 3.43
CA GLY A 28 -11.60 1.91 2.86
C GLY A 28 -11.65 2.22 1.36
N HIS A 29 -11.04 3.33 0.94
CA HIS A 29 -10.90 3.72 -0.47
C HIS A 29 -10.06 2.72 -1.24
N ALA A 30 -8.91 2.33 -0.71
CA ALA A 30 -8.07 1.31 -1.34
C ALA A 30 -8.82 -0.02 -1.52
N ARG A 31 -9.64 -0.42 -0.54
CA ARG A 31 -10.47 -1.63 -0.61
C ARG A 31 -11.60 -1.49 -1.63
N ALA A 32 -12.28 -0.34 -1.67
CA ALA A 32 -13.31 -0.04 -2.66
C ALA A 32 -12.72 -0.02 -4.08
N PHE A 33 -11.52 0.53 -4.23
CA PHE A 33 -10.78 0.56 -5.48
C PHE A 33 -10.36 -0.85 -5.96
N GLU A 34 -9.91 -1.72 -5.05
CA GLU A 34 -9.64 -3.12 -5.36
C GLU A 34 -10.90 -3.80 -5.94
N GLU A 35 -12.09 -3.55 -5.38
CA GLU A 35 -13.36 -4.06 -5.93
C GLU A 35 -13.71 -3.44 -7.29
N MET A 36 -13.42 -2.15 -7.50
CA MET A 36 -13.60 -1.49 -8.80
C MET A 36 -12.76 -2.15 -9.89
N ILE A 37 -11.49 -2.42 -9.62
CA ILE A 37 -10.61 -3.11 -10.56
C ILE A 37 -11.20 -4.48 -10.89
N ARG A 38 -11.48 -5.31 -9.87
CA ARG A 38 -12.03 -6.66 -10.09
C ARG A 38 -13.31 -6.64 -10.89
N SER A 39 -14.15 -5.63 -10.65
CA SER A 39 -15.38 -5.42 -11.38
C SER A 39 -15.16 -5.02 -12.84
N ALA A 40 -14.28 -4.06 -13.09
CA ALA A 40 -13.96 -3.56 -14.43
C ALA A 40 -13.29 -4.65 -15.30
N THR A 41 -12.48 -5.50 -14.68
CA THR A 41 -11.77 -6.60 -15.37
C THR A 41 -12.53 -7.92 -15.34
N HIS A 42 -13.63 -8.03 -14.58
CA HIS A 42 -14.29 -9.30 -14.28
C HIS A 42 -13.35 -10.39 -13.74
N CYS A 43 -12.40 -10.02 -12.89
CA CYS A 43 -11.35 -10.91 -12.41
C CYS A 43 -11.02 -10.69 -10.94
N ASP A 44 -11.24 -11.70 -10.10
CA ASP A 44 -11.03 -11.61 -8.65
C ASP A 44 -9.55 -11.74 -8.23
N LEU A 45 -8.64 -11.97 -9.19
CA LEU A 45 -7.21 -12.20 -8.96
C LEU A 45 -6.39 -10.91 -8.76
N PHE A 46 -7.02 -9.74 -8.90
CA PHE A 46 -6.37 -8.45 -8.64
C PHE A 46 -6.41 -8.07 -7.16
N PHE A 47 -5.30 -7.54 -6.67
CA PHE A 47 -5.16 -6.99 -5.32
C PHE A 47 -4.37 -5.69 -5.37
N VAL A 48 -4.69 -4.74 -4.48
CA VAL A 48 -3.98 -3.45 -4.43
C VAL A 48 -3.23 -3.34 -3.11
N PHE A 49 -1.93 -3.11 -3.20
CA PHE A 49 -1.01 -3.00 -2.07
C PHE A 49 -0.21 -1.69 -2.14
N GLY A 50 0.78 -1.56 -1.26
CA GLY A 50 1.60 -0.37 -1.15
C GLY A 50 1.12 0.59 -0.07
N SER A 51 1.84 1.70 0.07
CA SER A 51 1.70 2.60 1.22
C SER A 51 0.34 3.30 1.27
N PHE A 52 -0.30 3.50 0.12
CA PHE A 52 -1.67 4.02 0.10
C PHE A 52 -2.65 3.03 0.74
N CYS A 53 -2.59 1.76 0.33
CA CYS A 53 -3.46 0.69 0.81
C CYS A 53 -3.22 0.30 2.27
N ASP A 54 -2.02 0.55 2.78
CA ASP A 54 -1.70 0.40 4.19
C ASP A 54 -2.44 1.43 5.07
N GLY A 55 -2.96 2.51 4.48
CA GLY A 55 -3.57 3.64 5.19
C GLY A 55 -2.56 4.62 5.78
N TRP A 56 -1.26 4.37 5.61
CA TRP A 56 -0.19 5.16 6.21
C TRP A 56 0.99 5.31 5.25
N GLY A 57 1.45 6.55 5.08
CA GLY A 57 2.76 6.83 4.48
C GLY A 57 2.78 6.83 2.96
N SER A 58 1.64 6.90 2.27
CA SER A 58 1.57 7.33 0.87
C SER A 58 2.10 8.75 0.70
N CYS A 59 1.86 9.61 1.69
CA CYS A 59 2.45 10.93 1.86
C CYS A 59 3.03 11.09 3.27
N LEU A 60 4.23 11.68 3.39
CA LEU A 60 4.90 11.86 4.68
C LEU A 60 4.52 13.15 5.40
N THR A 61 4.00 14.16 4.69
CA THR A 61 3.69 15.47 5.27
C THR A 61 2.23 15.62 5.69
N ARG A 62 1.34 14.75 5.18
CA ARG A 62 -0.10 14.73 5.47
C ARG A 62 -0.73 13.38 5.14
N LEU A 63 -1.95 13.16 5.64
CA LEU A 63 -2.77 11.99 5.31
C LEU A 63 -4.17 12.46 4.91
N ASP A 64 -4.31 12.73 3.61
CA ASP A 64 -5.47 13.31 2.93
C ASP A 64 -5.86 12.52 1.65
N GLY A 65 -5.34 11.30 1.48
CA GLY A 65 -5.56 10.49 0.28
C GLY A 65 -4.60 10.79 -0.88
N ARG A 66 -3.74 11.80 -0.78
CA ARG A 66 -2.71 12.02 -1.80
C ARG A 66 -1.56 11.01 -1.69
N VAL A 67 -0.89 10.80 -2.82
CA VAL A 67 0.32 9.99 -2.95
C VAL A 67 1.48 10.92 -3.30
N GLU A 68 2.59 10.83 -2.57
CA GLU A 68 3.80 11.63 -2.81
C GLU A 68 4.48 11.23 -4.13
N ASP A 69 5.20 12.17 -4.75
CA ASP A 69 5.85 11.99 -6.06
C ASP A 69 6.78 10.77 -6.19
N ASP A 70 7.40 10.36 -5.09
CA ASP A 70 8.29 9.21 -4.99
C ASP A 70 7.63 8.04 -4.24
N SER A 71 6.30 7.94 -4.32
CA SER A 71 5.48 6.83 -3.85
C SER A 71 4.66 6.26 -5.02
N ASP A 72 4.46 4.96 -4.97
CA ASP A 72 3.77 4.13 -5.95
C ASP A 72 2.57 3.41 -5.31
N VAL A 73 1.72 2.87 -6.19
CA VAL A 73 0.67 1.93 -5.82
C VAL A 73 0.98 0.58 -6.46
N ASP A 74 1.07 -0.45 -5.64
CA ASP A 74 1.34 -1.81 -6.11
C ASP A 74 0.02 -2.49 -6.51
N VAL A 75 -0.06 -2.99 -7.74
CA VAL A 75 -1.18 -3.81 -8.22
C VAL A 75 -0.68 -5.23 -8.43
N SER A 76 -1.13 -6.15 -7.59
CA SER A 76 -0.77 -7.56 -7.70
C SER A 76 -1.82 -8.34 -8.50
N PHE A 77 -1.35 -9.12 -9.47
CA PHE A 77 -2.17 -10.06 -10.23
C PHE A 77 -1.75 -11.49 -9.92
N PHE A 78 -2.65 -12.27 -9.33
CA PHE A 78 -2.41 -13.68 -9.06
C PHE A 78 -2.45 -14.46 -10.36
N LEU A 79 -1.33 -15.08 -10.72
CA LEU A 79 -1.26 -15.91 -11.91
C LEU A 79 -2.14 -17.15 -11.73
N ASP A 80 -2.87 -17.52 -12.78
CA ASP A 80 -3.63 -18.76 -12.85
C ASP A 80 -2.69 -19.95 -13.11
N LEU A 81 -1.83 -20.21 -12.13
CA LEU A 81 -0.87 -21.30 -12.12
C LEU A 81 -1.21 -22.29 -11.00
N LYS A 82 -0.72 -23.52 -11.15
CA LYS A 82 -0.71 -24.47 -10.03
C LYS A 82 0.08 -23.87 -8.87
N PRO A 83 -0.44 -23.88 -7.64
CA PRO A 83 0.23 -23.29 -6.51
C PRO A 83 1.54 -24.02 -6.18
N LEU A 84 2.53 -23.26 -5.73
CA LEU A 84 3.77 -23.79 -5.19
C LEU A 84 3.54 -24.39 -3.81
N HIS A 85 4.04 -25.62 -3.62
CA HIS A 85 3.99 -26.32 -2.35
C HIS A 85 5.37 -26.24 -1.67
N LEU A 86 5.49 -25.29 -0.75
CA LEU A 86 6.77 -24.88 -0.13
C LEU A 86 7.33 -25.88 0.87
N ASN A 87 6.46 -26.58 1.61
CA ASN A 87 6.83 -27.62 2.57
C ASN A 87 5.60 -28.49 2.90
N SER A 88 5.78 -29.81 2.94
CA SER A 88 4.73 -30.77 3.28
C SER A 88 4.29 -30.72 4.75
N ALA A 89 5.15 -30.22 5.65
CA ALA A 89 4.83 -30.15 7.08
C ALA A 89 3.77 -29.10 7.43
N THR A 90 3.64 -28.02 6.65
CA THR A 90 2.67 -26.93 6.90
C THR A 90 1.42 -26.99 6.04
N CYS A 91 1.37 -27.87 5.02
CA CYS A 91 0.12 -28.25 4.33
C CYS A 91 -0.05 -29.79 4.34
N PRO A 92 -0.52 -30.39 5.44
CA PRO A 92 -0.68 -31.84 5.54
C PRO A 92 -1.79 -32.37 4.61
N SER A 93 -2.75 -31.53 4.24
CA SER A 93 -3.85 -31.86 3.33
C SER A 93 -3.44 -31.84 1.85
N CYS A 94 -2.28 -31.30 1.52
CA CYS A 94 -1.76 -31.28 0.17
C CYS A 94 -0.96 -32.57 -0.10
N THR A 95 -1.51 -33.51 -0.88
CA THR A 95 -0.67 -34.53 -1.54
C THR A 95 -0.06 -33.92 -2.79
N ALA A 96 1.26 -33.88 -2.87
CA ALA A 96 1.99 -33.30 -3.99
C ALA A 96 2.41 -34.38 -5.01
N GLY A 97 2.39 -34.06 -6.31
CA GLY A 97 2.99 -34.92 -7.36
C GLY A 97 2.05 -35.68 -8.33
N GLY A 98 0.95 -35.07 -8.79
CA GLY A 98 0.03 -35.63 -9.81
C GLY A 98 -0.61 -34.58 -10.73
N GLU A 99 -1.39 -35.01 -11.73
CA GLU A 99 -2.19 -34.08 -12.56
C GLU A 99 -3.19 -33.31 -11.69
N GLY A 100 -3.25 -31.99 -11.84
CA GLY A 100 -4.05 -31.11 -10.97
C GLY A 100 -3.51 -30.86 -9.56
N GLN A 101 -2.39 -31.50 -9.15
CA GLN A 101 -1.80 -31.28 -7.82
C GLN A 101 -0.82 -30.09 -7.79
N PRO A 102 -0.57 -29.50 -6.61
CA PRO A 102 0.43 -28.44 -6.42
C PRO A 102 1.84 -28.84 -6.87
N THR A 103 2.63 -27.85 -7.33
CA THR A 103 4.02 -28.07 -7.75
C THR A 103 4.95 -28.05 -6.53
N PRO A 104 5.68 -29.14 -6.21
CA PRO A 104 6.67 -29.12 -5.13
C PRO A 104 7.74 -28.05 -5.36
N ALA A 105 8.08 -27.30 -4.32
CA ALA A 105 9.04 -26.22 -4.37
C ALA A 105 10.06 -26.35 -3.23
N VAL A 106 11.34 -26.10 -3.54
CA VAL A 106 12.40 -26.07 -2.52
C VAL A 106 12.44 -24.66 -1.93
N TYR A 107 11.91 -24.51 -0.71
CA TYR A 107 11.98 -23.27 0.04
C TYR A 107 13.29 -23.16 0.83
N SER A 108 13.98 -22.02 0.71
CA SER A 108 15.19 -21.69 1.47
C SER A 108 15.30 -20.18 1.68
N ASP A 109 15.49 -19.74 2.93
CA ASP A 109 15.73 -18.35 3.32
C ASP A 109 14.70 -17.35 2.75
N GLY A 110 13.42 -17.72 2.78
CA GLY A 110 12.33 -16.93 2.21
C GLY A 110 12.14 -17.04 0.70
N HIS A 111 12.98 -17.80 -0.01
CA HIS A 111 13.02 -17.86 -1.48
C HIS A 111 12.75 -19.26 -2.02
N VAL A 112 12.32 -19.30 -3.27
CA VAL A 112 12.03 -20.51 -4.04
C VAL A 112 12.63 -20.35 -5.44
N PRO A 113 13.43 -21.32 -5.93
CA PRO A 113 13.87 -21.34 -7.32
C PRO A 113 12.67 -21.38 -8.26
N PHE A 114 12.65 -20.50 -9.25
CA PHE A 114 11.54 -20.37 -10.19
C PHE A 114 12.08 -20.08 -11.59
N ASN A 115 11.89 -21.03 -12.50
CA ASN A 115 12.42 -20.99 -13.86
C ASN A 115 11.46 -20.28 -14.83
N HIS A 116 11.11 -19.04 -14.53
CA HIS A 116 10.43 -18.16 -15.47
C HIS A 116 11.09 -16.77 -15.42
N ASP A 117 11.36 -16.21 -16.59
CA ASP A 117 11.89 -14.85 -16.74
C ASP A 117 10.80 -13.83 -16.38
N LEU A 118 10.63 -13.59 -15.08
CA LEU A 118 9.74 -12.56 -14.57
C LEU A 118 10.58 -11.48 -13.88
N SER A 119 10.59 -10.27 -14.43
CA SER A 119 11.16 -9.08 -13.79
C SER A 119 10.25 -8.54 -12.68
N GLN A 120 10.78 -7.68 -11.79
CA GLN A 120 9.97 -6.90 -10.85
C GLN A 120 10.33 -5.41 -10.93
N PRO A 121 9.33 -4.50 -11.07
CA PRO A 121 7.94 -4.81 -11.42
C PRO A 121 7.85 -5.53 -12.77
N ASN A 122 6.74 -6.25 -12.99
CA ASN A 122 6.48 -6.93 -14.27
C ASN A 122 6.06 -5.92 -15.34
N LEU A 123 5.39 -4.84 -14.92
CA LEU A 123 5.08 -3.67 -15.73
C LEU A 123 5.08 -2.44 -14.81
N ASP A 124 5.89 -1.44 -15.13
CA ASP A 124 5.89 -0.13 -14.48
C ASP A 124 5.09 0.86 -15.33
N ILE A 125 4.14 1.54 -14.69
CA ILE A 125 3.51 2.73 -15.25
C ILE A 125 4.12 3.93 -14.54
N PRO A 126 4.98 4.69 -15.22
CA PRO A 126 5.65 5.82 -14.60
C PRO A 126 4.63 6.90 -14.23
N LYS A 127 4.99 7.66 -13.20
CA LYS A 127 4.25 8.88 -12.83
C LYS A 127 4.11 9.82 -14.04
N SER A 128 2.96 10.48 -14.14
CA SER A 128 2.77 11.67 -14.99
C SER A 128 2.25 12.84 -14.14
N ASP A 129 2.13 14.03 -14.73
CA ASP A 129 1.56 15.20 -14.04
C ASP A 129 0.12 14.95 -13.55
N ALA A 130 -0.60 14.02 -14.18
CA ALA A 130 -1.97 13.68 -13.86
C ALA A 130 -2.14 12.35 -13.11
N ALA A 131 -1.13 11.48 -13.08
CA ALA A 131 -1.28 10.12 -12.57
C ALA A 131 -0.13 9.72 -11.63
N VAL A 132 -0.49 9.04 -10.53
CA VAL A 132 0.49 8.39 -9.65
C VAL A 132 1.18 7.23 -10.38
N ALA A 133 2.36 6.84 -9.91
CA ALA A 133 3.03 5.65 -10.43
C ALA A 133 2.30 4.37 -10.00
N PHE A 134 2.23 3.39 -10.89
CA PHE A 134 1.67 2.06 -10.60
C PHE A 134 2.66 0.97 -10.95
N ASP A 135 2.88 0.06 -10.02
CA ASP A 135 3.73 -1.11 -10.20
C ASP A 135 2.86 -2.36 -10.29
N PHE A 136 2.86 -3.02 -11.45
CA PHE A 136 2.17 -4.28 -11.64
C PHE A 136 3.10 -5.44 -11.29
N ILE A 137 2.64 -6.27 -10.36
CA ILE A 137 3.39 -7.39 -9.80
C ILE A 137 2.62 -8.67 -10.12
N MET A 138 3.22 -9.54 -10.93
CA MET A 138 2.72 -10.89 -11.11
C MET A 138 3.09 -11.71 -9.88
N VAL A 139 2.09 -12.38 -9.28
CA VAL A 139 2.30 -13.16 -8.07
C VAL A 139 2.00 -14.63 -8.32
N VAL A 140 2.92 -15.48 -7.84
CA VAL A 140 2.82 -16.94 -7.98
C VAL A 140 2.08 -17.49 -6.75
N PRO A 141 0.94 -18.19 -6.91
CA PRO A 141 0.20 -18.71 -5.77
C PRO A 141 1.00 -19.79 -5.03
N CYS A 142 0.82 -19.89 -3.72
CA CYS A 142 1.43 -20.92 -2.86
C CYS A 142 0.34 -21.59 -2.03
N CYS A 143 0.52 -22.88 -1.68
CA CYS A 143 -0.46 -23.62 -0.88
C CYS A 143 -0.63 -23.09 0.56
N GLY A 144 0.41 -22.47 1.10
CA GLY A 144 0.44 -21.99 2.48
C GLY A 144 1.78 -21.37 2.82
N TYR A 145 1.80 -20.60 3.91
CA TYR A 145 3.03 -19.95 4.37
C TYR A 145 4.04 -20.98 4.90
N PRO A 146 5.35 -20.68 4.83
CA PRO A 146 6.33 -21.38 5.65
C PRO A 146 6.06 -21.11 7.14
N ARG A 147 6.82 -21.75 8.02
CA ARG A 147 6.64 -21.63 9.47
C ARG A 147 6.72 -20.16 9.92
N ILE A 148 5.58 -19.60 10.34
CA ILE A 148 5.52 -18.27 10.96
C ILE A 148 5.77 -18.41 12.46
N GLU A 149 6.97 -18.03 12.91
CA GLU A 149 7.40 -18.16 14.32
C GLU A 149 6.44 -17.47 15.30
N LEU A 150 5.95 -16.28 14.95
CA LEU A 150 5.03 -15.48 15.78
C LEU A 150 3.78 -16.24 16.23
N LEU A 151 3.33 -17.22 15.44
CA LEU A 151 2.13 -18.00 15.73
C LEU A 151 2.40 -19.33 16.46
N GLN A 152 3.67 -19.65 16.72
CA GLN A 152 4.05 -20.93 17.31
C GLN A 152 3.82 -20.96 18.82
N PRO A 153 3.43 -22.11 19.39
CA PRO A 153 3.40 -22.29 20.84
C PRO A 153 4.76 -22.00 21.47
N GLY A 154 4.77 -21.24 22.57
CA GLY A 154 6.01 -20.87 23.27
C GLY A 154 6.85 -19.80 22.56
N TYR A 155 6.31 -19.13 21.54
CA TYR A 155 6.97 -17.98 20.91
C TYR A 155 7.41 -16.95 21.97
N SER A 156 8.67 -16.52 21.86
CA SER A 156 9.23 -15.41 22.61
C SER A 156 9.81 -14.39 21.64
N ASN A 157 9.57 -13.11 21.92
CA ASN A 157 10.16 -12.01 21.18
C ASN A 157 11.69 -11.98 21.40
N ARG A 158 12.38 -11.06 20.74
CA ARG A 158 13.85 -11.01 20.77
C ARG A 158 14.43 -10.67 22.15
N ARG A 159 13.59 -10.22 23.10
CA ARG A 159 13.97 -9.96 24.49
C ARG A 159 13.68 -11.14 25.42
N GLY A 160 13.26 -12.29 24.88
CA GLY A 160 12.90 -13.46 25.67
C GLY A 160 11.57 -13.29 26.41
N GLN A 161 10.71 -12.37 25.97
CA GLN A 161 9.41 -12.08 26.57
C GLN A 161 8.28 -12.58 25.65
N PRO A 162 7.07 -12.83 26.19
CA PRO A 162 5.89 -13.06 25.36
C PRO A 162 5.65 -11.89 24.40
N SER A 163 5.07 -12.19 23.22
CA SER A 163 4.69 -11.16 22.24
C SER A 163 3.79 -10.10 22.88
N GLN A 164 4.09 -8.82 22.62
CA GLN A 164 3.23 -7.69 22.96
C GLN A 164 2.27 -7.32 21.82
N MET A 165 2.29 -8.08 20.72
CA MET A 165 1.41 -7.85 19.58
C MET A 165 -0.06 -7.96 20.01
N PRO A 166 -0.92 -6.97 19.68
CA PRO A 166 -2.33 -7.01 20.04
C PRO A 166 -3.03 -8.31 19.61
N ALA A 167 -3.86 -8.87 20.48
CA ALA A 167 -4.54 -10.15 20.25
C ALA A 167 -5.42 -10.14 18.98
N GLY A 168 -6.06 -9.00 18.68
CA GLY A 168 -6.85 -8.82 17.46
C GLY A 168 -6.01 -9.00 16.19
N ILE A 169 -4.80 -8.43 16.16
CA ILE A 169 -3.85 -8.57 15.06
C ILE A 169 -3.39 -10.02 14.92
N LEU A 170 -3.01 -10.67 16.02
CA LEU A 170 -2.59 -12.08 16.01
C LEU A 170 -3.69 -13.01 15.50
N ARG A 171 -4.96 -12.72 15.82
CA ARG A 171 -6.11 -13.47 15.29
C ARG A 171 -6.22 -13.33 13.78
N THR A 172 -6.17 -12.12 13.23
CA THR A 172 -6.24 -11.89 11.78
C THR A 172 -5.06 -12.52 11.05
N ILE A 173 -3.84 -12.42 11.58
CA ILE A 173 -2.66 -13.10 11.03
C ILE A 173 -2.86 -14.62 11.05
N ARG A 174 -3.37 -15.17 12.16
CA ARG A 174 -3.64 -16.61 12.27
C ARG A 174 -4.69 -17.08 11.27
N GLU A 175 -5.76 -16.31 11.05
CA GLU A 175 -6.79 -16.61 10.04
C GLU A 175 -6.21 -16.59 8.62
N GLU A 176 -5.34 -15.62 8.29
CA GLU A 176 -4.71 -15.57 6.96
C GLU A 176 -3.68 -16.69 6.75
N VAL A 177 -3.00 -17.16 7.80
CA VAL A 177 -1.98 -18.21 7.71
C VAL A 177 -2.56 -19.63 7.79
N LEU A 178 -3.52 -19.86 8.69
CA LEU A 178 -4.05 -21.18 9.07
C LEU A 178 -5.54 -21.36 8.72
N GLY A 179 -6.16 -20.37 8.07
CA GLY A 179 -7.56 -20.44 7.65
C GLY A 179 -7.82 -21.50 6.58
N SER A 180 -9.09 -21.63 6.18
CA SER A 180 -9.51 -22.62 5.19
C SER A 180 -9.03 -22.33 3.76
N SER A 181 -8.61 -21.09 3.48
CA SER A 181 -8.09 -20.67 2.17
C SER A 181 -6.98 -19.63 2.35
N PRO A 182 -5.77 -20.05 2.76
CA PRO A 182 -4.64 -19.14 2.96
C PRO A 182 -4.17 -18.59 1.60
N ARG A 183 -4.03 -17.27 1.47
CA ARG A 183 -3.58 -16.64 0.21
C ARG A 183 -2.07 -16.40 0.21
N CYS A 184 -1.32 -17.43 0.59
CA CYS A 184 0.13 -17.39 0.48
C CYS A 184 0.52 -17.24 -1.00
N HIS A 185 1.51 -16.40 -1.26
CA HIS A 185 2.00 -16.16 -2.61
C HIS A 185 3.48 -15.79 -2.56
N ALA A 186 4.12 -15.88 -3.73
CA ALA A 186 5.49 -15.45 -3.93
C ALA A 186 5.56 -14.40 -5.03
N VAL A 187 6.51 -13.49 -4.90
CA VAL A 187 6.77 -12.38 -5.83
C VAL A 187 8.19 -12.47 -6.37
N THR A 188 8.45 -11.83 -7.50
CA THR A 188 9.73 -11.85 -8.21
C THR A 188 10.81 -11.02 -7.54
N ALA A 189 11.22 -11.43 -6.33
CA ALA A 189 12.34 -10.85 -5.62
C ALA A 189 13.42 -11.91 -5.42
N SER A 190 14.58 -11.71 -6.04
CA SER A 190 15.73 -12.61 -5.88
C SER A 190 16.74 -12.03 -4.90
N PRO A 191 17.51 -12.87 -4.18
CA PRO A 191 18.61 -12.39 -3.36
C PRO A 191 19.72 -11.78 -4.25
N PRO A 192 20.62 -10.95 -3.69
CA PRO A 192 21.75 -10.39 -4.42
C PRO A 192 22.53 -11.49 -5.17
N GLY A 193 22.74 -11.30 -6.47
CA GLY A 193 23.48 -12.21 -7.34
C GLY A 193 22.68 -13.38 -7.92
N ARG A 194 21.35 -13.45 -7.72
CA ARG A 194 20.48 -14.51 -8.28
C ARG A 194 19.25 -13.98 -9.04
N GLN A 195 19.35 -12.77 -9.58
CA GLN A 195 18.25 -12.06 -10.24
C GLN A 195 17.59 -12.92 -11.33
N GLY A 196 16.25 -12.94 -11.33
CA GLY A 196 15.44 -13.63 -12.35
C GLY A 196 15.27 -15.14 -12.14
N HIS A 197 15.95 -15.75 -11.17
CA HIS A 197 15.91 -17.20 -10.96
C HIS A 197 15.15 -17.64 -9.70
N HIS A 198 14.70 -16.69 -8.88
CA HIS A 198 14.03 -16.97 -7.62
C HIS A 198 12.85 -16.03 -7.42
N VAL A 199 11.78 -16.59 -6.85
CA VAL A 199 10.70 -15.82 -6.23
C VAL A 199 10.88 -15.84 -4.71
N ARG A 200 10.39 -14.80 -4.03
CA ARG A 200 10.36 -14.69 -2.58
C ARG A 200 8.94 -14.81 -2.08
N VAL A 201 8.74 -15.62 -1.04
CA VAL A 201 7.46 -15.67 -0.34
C VAL A 201 7.11 -14.27 0.18
N SER A 202 5.93 -13.79 -0.16
CA SER A 202 5.44 -12.47 0.20
C SER A 202 4.61 -12.55 1.46
N THR A 203 4.81 -11.58 2.36
CA THR A 203 4.04 -11.45 3.60
C THR A 203 3.09 -10.27 3.58
N THR A 204 2.88 -9.64 2.42
CA THR A 204 2.12 -8.38 2.29
C THR A 204 0.70 -8.47 2.87
N LEU A 205 0.04 -9.64 2.83
CA LEU A 205 -1.26 -9.83 3.47
C LEU A 205 -1.19 -9.87 5.00
N LEU A 206 -0.13 -10.45 5.56
CA LEU A 206 0.13 -10.43 7.01
C LEU A 206 0.50 -9.01 7.47
N GLU A 207 1.29 -8.29 6.67
CA GLU A 207 1.62 -6.90 6.90
C GLU A 207 0.37 -6.01 6.88
N ARG A 208 -0.50 -6.22 5.88
CA ARG A 208 -1.78 -5.51 5.75
C ARG A 208 -2.62 -5.65 7.02
N ALA A 209 -2.70 -6.85 7.61
CA ALA A 209 -3.42 -7.07 8.86
C ALA A 209 -2.89 -6.19 10.02
N ILE A 210 -1.57 -6.01 10.09
CA ILE A 210 -0.95 -5.10 11.06
C ILE A 210 -1.25 -3.64 10.71
N MET A 211 -0.96 -3.22 9.48
CA MET A 211 -1.10 -1.83 9.04
C MET A 211 -2.54 -1.32 9.18
N HIS A 212 -3.52 -2.19 8.93
CA HIS A 212 -4.94 -1.90 9.08
C HIS A 212 -5.40 -1.88 10.54
N SER A 213 -4.54 -2.18 11.50
CA SER A 213 -4.91 -2.28 12.91
C SER A 213 -4.16 -1.29 13.80
N LEU A 214 -3.30 -0.45 13.22
CA LEU A 214 -2.49 0.49 13.98
C LEU A 214 -3.33 1.50 14.75
N THR A 215 -2.89 1.83 15.97
CA THR A 215 -3.35 3.01 16.70
C THR A 215 -2.76 4.29 16.08
N ILE A 216 -3.19 5.45 16.58
CA ILE A 216 -2.68 6.74 16.14
C ILE A 216 -1.17 6.81 16.39
N GLU A 217 -0.71 6.48 17.58
CA GLU A 217 0.69 6.55 18.01
C GLU A 217 1.57 5.58 17.20
N GLN A 218 1.07 4.38 16.92
CA GLN A 218 1.77 3.37 16.11
C GLN A 218 1.89 3.81 14.64
N GLY A 219 0.82 4.38 14.08
CA GLY A 219 0.82 4.96 12.74
C GLY A 219 1.78 6.15 12.65
N GLN A 220 1.72 7.07 13.61
CA GLN A 220 2.63 8.22 13.69
C GLN A 220 4.10 7.78 13.84
N PHE A 221 4.37 6.78 14.67
CA PHE A 221 5.70 6.17 14.78
C PHE A 221 6.20 5.68 13.42
N PHE A 222 5.37 4.94 12.69
CA PHE A 222 5.73 4.42 11.37
C PHE A 222 6.07 5.55 10.38
N ILE A 223 5.29 6.63 10.37
CA ILE A 223 5.55 7.80 9.52
C ILE A 223 6.89 8.46 9.88
N ILE A 224 7.20 8.64 11.17
CA ILE A 224 8.46 9.26 11.60
C ILE A 224 9.65 8.38 11.17
N VAL A 225 9.60 7.07 11.43
CA VAL A 225 10.67 6.15 11.02
C VAL A 225 10.83 6.14 9.50
N LYS A 226 9.72 6.11 8.76
CA LYS A 226 9.74 6.18 7.29
C LYS A 226 10.33 7.49 6.79
N PHE A 227 10.01 8.63 7.41
CA PHE A 227 10.62 9.93 7.10
C PHE A 227 12.13 9.92 7.33
N LEU A 228 12.58 9.41 8.49
CA LEU A 228 14.01 9.34 8.80
C LEU A 228 14.74 8.48 7.76
N ILE A 229 14.21 7.33 7.38
CA ILE A 229 14.81 6.46 6.37
C ILE A 229 14.77 7.11 4.98
N LYS A 230 13.60 7.59 4.54
CA LYS A 230 13.33 8.05 3.16
C LYS A 230 13.93 9.42 2.85
N LYS A 231 13.97 10.35 3.82
CA LYS A 231 14.34 11.76 3.60
C LYS A 231 15.56 12.22 4.40
N VAL A 232 15.95 11.54 5.49
CA VAL A 232 17.14 11.93 6.28
C VAL A 232 18.33 11.03 5.98
N ILE A 233 18.23 9.73 6.27
CA ILE A 233 19.33 8.76 6.08
C ILE A 233 19.68 8.66 4.60
N ARG A 234 18.68 8.53 3.71
CA ARG A 234 18.89 8.45 2.26
C ARG A 234 19.72 9.62 1.69
N ASN A 235 19.60 10.81 2.29
CA ASN A 235 20.33 12.00 1.83
C ASN A 235 21.78 12.04 2.34
N LYS A 236 22.13 11.20 3.33
CA LYS A 236 23.50 11.06 3.84
C LYS A 236 24.20 9.85 3.24
N MET A 237 23.50 8.72 3.12
CA MET A 237 24.04 7.44 2.69
C MET A 237 23.03 6.72 1.77
N SER A 238 23.52 5.95 0.80
CA SER A 238 22.69 5.04 0.01
C SER A 238 22.61 3.68 0.70
N GLY A 239 21.45 3.01 0.64
CA GLY A 239 21.38 1.59 1.02
C GLY A 239 20.08 1.14 1.66
N LEU A 240 19.47 1.95 2.52
CA LEU A 240 18.22 1.55 3.18
C LEU A 240 17.03 1.55 2.21
N LYS A 241 16.22 0.49 2.28
CA LYS A 241 14.91 0.39 1.64
C LYS A 241 13.84 0.96 2.58
N THR A 242 12.82 1.60 2.02
CA THR A 242 11.67 2.11 2.80
C THR A 242 10.93 0.98 3.54
N TYR A 243 10.98 -0.25 3.02
CA TYR A 243 10.46 -1.47 3.65
C TYR A 243 11.06 -1.78 5.03
N VAL A 244 12.25 -1.26 5.34
CA VAL A 244 12.87 -1.38 6.68
C VAL A 244 11.98 -0.74 7.75
N ALA A 245 11.29 0.36 7.44
CA ALA A 245 10.38 1.02 8.38
C ALA A 245 9.24 0.09 8.85
N LYS A 246 8.70 -0.74 7.94
CA LYS A 246 7.65 -1.72 8.28
C LYS A 246 8.19 -2.81 9.22
N ASN A 247 9.36 -3.37 8.91
CA ASN A 247 9.95 -4.40 9.75
C ASN A 247 10.26 -3.87 11.16
N LEU A 248 10.78 -2.64 11.27
CA LEU A 248 10.99 -1.97 12.56
C LEU A 248 9.68 -1.77 13.32
N LEU A 249 8.61 -1.31 12.66
CA LEU A 249 7.29 -1.22 13.27
C LEU A 249 6.84 -2.56 13.84
N PHE A 250 6.94 -3.65 13.08
CA PHE A 250 6.47 -4.95 13.55
C PHE A 250 7.27 -5.49 14.73
N TYR A 251 8.60 -5.32 14.73
CA TYR A 251 9.41 -5.65 15.90
C TYR A 251 9.08 -4.77 17.11
N MET A 252 8.82 -3.47 16.91
CA MET A 252 8.43 -2.59 18.00
C MET A 252 7.05 -2.98 18.56
N LEU A 253 6.08 -3.36 17.74
CA LEU A 253 4.79 -3.88 18.19
C LEU A 253 4.90 -5.19 18.98
N ASP A 254 5.84 -6.06 18.59
CA ASP A 254 6.08 -7.34 19.28
C ASP A 254 6.81 -7.17 20.63
N GLU A 255 7.51 -6.05 20.83
CA GLU A 255 8.33 -5.78 22.02
C GLU A 255 7.76 -4.72 22.97
N THR A 256 6.82 -3.88 22.52
CA THR A 256 6.34 -2.71 23.27
C THR A 256 4.93 -2.97 23.81
N PRO A 257 4.73 -2.93 25.15
CA PRO A 257 3.41 -3.06 25.76
C PRO A 257 2.40 -2.05 25.21
N GLU A 258 1.11 -2.43 25.19
CA GLU A 258 0.04 -1.60 24.63
C GLU A 258 -0.07 -0.25 25.36
N GLU A 259 0.09 -0.26 26.69
CA GLU A 259 0.05 0.91 27.56
C GLU A 259 1.19 1.91 27.36
N ASP A 260 2.27 1.50 26.69
CA ASP A 260 3.44 2.34 26.43
C ASP A 260 3.32 3.13 25.12
N TRP A 261 2.37 2.77 24.25
CA TRP A 261 2.04 3.51 23.03
C TRP A 261 1.27 4.79 23.35
N LYS A 262 2.01 5.80 23.83
CA LYS A 262 1.49 7.12 24.18
C LYS A 262 2.25 8.25 23.46
N PRO A 263 1.62 9.40 23.21
CA PRO A 263 2.26 10.54 22.55
C PRO A 263 3.57 10.99 23.21
N GLU A 264 3.67 10.95 24.54
CA GLU A 264 4.86 11.31 25.30
C GLU A 264 6.05 10.35 25.07
N ASN A 265 5.78 9.10 24.73
CA ASN A 265 6.79 8.05 24.53
C ASN A 265 7.22 7.89 23.06
N LEU A 266 6.53 8.55 22.12
CA LEU A 266 6.72 8.35 20.68
C LEU A 266 8.18 8.48 20.24
N LEU A 267 8.90 9.51 20.70
CA LEU A 267 10.32 9.70 20.35
C LEU A 267 11.25 8.68 21.00
N GLN A 268 10.89 8.15 22.17
CA GLN A 268 11.64 7.06 22.79
C GLN A 268 11.53 5.79 21.96
N HIS A 269 10.33 5.47 21.46
CA HIS A 269 10.09 4.34 20.57
C HIS A 269 10.88 4.49 19.26
N VAL A 270 10.87 5.67 18.65
CA VAL A 270 11.68 5.95 17.45
C VAL A 270 13.16 5.70 17.71
N ARG A 271 13.71 6.24 18.81
CA ARG A 271 15.11 6.00 19.19
C ARG A 271 15.40 4.50 19.38
N ARG A 272 14.53 3.77 20.07
CA ARG A 272 14.70 2.34 20.29
C ARG A 272 14.67 1.55 18.97
N SER A 273 13.84 1.96 18.02
CA SER A 273 13.78 1.34 16.69
C SER A 273 15.04 1.58 15.84
N LEU A 274 15.70 2.72 15.99
CA LEU A 274 16.98 2.99 15.32
C LEU A 274 18.12 2.19 15.96
N GLN A 275 18.14 2.06 17.28
CA GLN A 275 19.07 1.17 17.99
C GLN A 275 18.87 -0.28 17.56
N LEU A 276 17.62 -0.72 17.48
CA LEU A 276 17.25 -2.03 16.96
C LEU A 276 17.81 -2.25 15.53
N LEU A 277 17.65 -1.26 14.65
CA LEU A 277 18.16 -1.36 13.29
C LEU A 277 19.69 -1.59 13.28
N VAL A 278 20.43 -0.92 14.16
CA VAL A 278 21.88 -1.12 14.31
C VAL A 278 22.21 -2.50 14.88
N GLU A 279 21.54 -2.93 15.95
CA GLU A 279 21.69 -4.27 16.55
C GLU A 279 21.46 -5.38 15.50
N MET A 280 20.47 -5.20 14.62
CA MET A 280 20.16 -6.14 13.53
C MET A 280 21.24 -6.18 12.45
N MET A 281 21.78 -5.03 12.05
CA MET A 281 22.90 -4.97 11.09
C MET A 281 24.14 -5.68 11.64
N GLU A 282 24.39 -5.54 12.95
CA GLU A 282 25.50 -6.17 13.67
C GLU A 282 25.34 -7.68 13.84
N SER A 283 24.12 -8.19 13.82
CA SER A 283 23.88 -9.63 13.97
C SER A 283 24.32 -10.47 12.76
N SER A 284 24.85 -9.84 11.69
CA SER A 284 25.30 -10.52 10.49
C SER A 284 26.62 -9.96 9.96
N ASP A 285 27.58 -10.86 9.69
CA ASP A 285 28.87 -10.52 9.09
C ASP A 285 28.79 -10.22 7.57
N PHE A 286 27.64 -10.51 6.92
CA PHE A 286 27.48 -10.30 5.48
C PHE A 286 27.16 -8.85 5.15
N GLU A 287 28.00 -8.21 4.32
CA GLU A 287 27.94 -6.79 3.99
C GLU A 287 26.56 -6.33 3.46
N ASP A 288 25.91 -7.15 2.63
CA ASP A 288 24.61 -6.82 2.01
C ASP A 288 23.39 -6.96 2.95
N VAL A 289 23.56 -7.57 4.13
CA VAL A 289 22.45 -7.87 5.06
C VAL A 289 22.17 -6.68 5.97
N CYS A 290 20.93 -6.18 5.92
CA CYS A 290 20.47 -5.07 6.76
C CYS A 290 19.84 -5.56 8.07
N MET A 291 18.86 -6.47 8.00
CA MET A 291 18.17 -6.99 9.17
C MET A 291 17.45 -8.31 8.88
N LYS A 292 16.99 -9.01 9.91
CA LYS A 292 16.08 -10.15 9.75
C LYS A 292 14.67 -9.69 9.39
N HIS A 293 14.02 -10.47 8.55
CA HIS A 293 12.62 -10.23 8.18
C HIS A 293 11.70 -10.63 9.35
N PHE A 294 10.71 -9.81 9.67
CA PHE A 294 9.87 -10.02 10.87
C PHE A 294 9.09 -11.34 10.85
N PHE A 295 8.34 -11.60 9.78
CA PHE A 295 7.53 -12.82 9.62
C PHE A 295 8.35 -14.05 9.20
N LEU A 296 9.20 -13.91 8.18
CA LEU A 296 10.10 -14.96 7.66
C LEU A 296 11.47 -14.83 8.33
N ARG A 297 11.61 -15.25 9.58
CA ARG A 297 12.83 -15.00 10.39
C ARG A 297 14.09 -15.72 9.94
N ASP A 298 13.92 -16.76 9.13
CA ASP A 298 14.99 -17.39 8.38
C ASP A 298 15.55 -16.45 7.28
N ALA A 299 14.70 -15.62 6.69
CA ALA A 299 15.06 -14.69 5.62
C ALA A 299 15.70 -13.37 6.10
N ASN A 300 16.50 -12.78 5.22
CA ASN A 300 17.13 -11.46 5.42
C ASN A 300 16.43 -10.38 4.59
N VAL A 301 16.36 -9.18 5.14
CA VAL A 301 16.16 -7.94 4.38
C VAL A 301 17.53 -7.39 4.01
N TYR A 302 17.78 -7.26 2.72
CA TYR A 302 19.05 -6.75 2.17
C TYR A 302 19.00 -5.25 1.90
N PHE A 303 20.16 -4.60 1.92
CA PHE A 303 20.34 -3.24 1.40
C PHE A 303 19.99 -3.14 -0.10
N LYS A 304 19.93 -1.91 -0.61
CA LYS A 304 19.82 -1.62 -2.05
C LYS A 304 21.14 -1.95 -2.76
N ASN A 305 21.07 -2.28 -4.05
CA ASN A 305 22.27 -2.41 -4.87
C ASN A 305 23.06 -1.10 -4.87
N GLY A 306 24.40 -1.18 -4.79
CA GLY A 306 25.26 0.00 -4.72
C GLY A 306 25.12 0.80 -3.43
N HIS A 307 24.85 0.11 -2.30
CA HIS A 307 24.78 0.75 -1.00
C HIS A 307 26.16 1.25 -0.53
N SER A 308 26.15 2.29 0.30
CA SER A 308 27.31 2.69 1.12
C SER A 308 27.71 1.54 2.04
N SER A 309 28.95 1.53 2.56
CA SER A 309 29.37 0.44 3.45
C SER A 309 28.41 0.29 4.64
N LYS A 310 28.17 -0.94 5.07
CA LYS A 310 27.33 -1.24 6.23
C LYS A 310 27.81 -0.44 7.45
N PHE A 311 29.12 -0.30 7.61
CA PHE A 311 29.72 0.53 8.65
C PHE A 311 29.24 1.98 8.57
N ASP A 312 29.35 2.62 7.41
CA ASP A 312 28.95 4.02 7.23
C ASP A 312 27.43 4.22 7.43
N ILE A 313 26.62 3.26 6.98
CA ILE A 313 25.17 3.27 7.20
C ILE A 313 24.85 3.21 8.70
N LYS A 314 25.52 2.32 9.45
CA LYS A 314 25.35 2.24 10.90
C LYS A 314 25.72 3.54 11.60
N GLU A 315 26.87 4.12 11.26
CA GLU A 315 27.31 5.40 11.84
C GLU A 315 26.31 6.53 11.55
N ALA A 316 25.76 6.57 10.34
CA ALA A 316 24.71 7.53 10.00
C ALA A 316 23.43 7.30 10.82
N VAL A 317 23.02 6.05 11.05
CA VAL A 317 21.85 5.73 11.89
C VAL A 317 22.09 6.14 13.34
N ASN A 318 23.29 5.88 13.89
CA ASN A 318 23.68 6.28 15.24
C ASN A 318 23.66 7.80 15.40
N GLU A 319 24.29 8.54 14.48
CA GLU A 319 24.31 10.00 14.54
C GLU A 319 22.90 10.60 14.46
N ILE A 320 22.01 10.04 13.65
CA ILE A 320 20.61 10.49 13.56
C ILE A 320 19.85 10.17 14.85
N SER A 321 20.12 9.02 15.46
CA SER A 321 19.54 8.60 16.75
C SER A 321 19.95 9.54 17.90
N ASP A 322 21.22 9.94 17.93
CA ASP A 322 21.77 10.90 18.91
C ASP A 322 21.20 12.31 18.70
N ASN A 323 20.97 12.69 17.44
CA ASN A 323 20.45 14.00 17.06
C ASN A 323 18.93 14.00 16.75
N LEU A 324 18.19 12.99 17.23
CA LEU A 324 16.80 12.73 16.83
C LEU A 324 15.89 13.95 16.97
N THR A 325 16.03 14.71 18.07
CA THR A 325 15.22 15.91 18.33
C THR A 325 15.37 16.97 17.23
N ARG A 326 16.55 17.13 16.63
CA ARG A 326 16.78 18.06 15.52
C ARG A 326 15.98 17.63 14.29
N TYR A 327 16.09 16.36 13.90
CA TYR A 327 15.43 15.83 12.70
C TYR A 327 13.92 15.79 12.84
N VAL A 328 13.42 15.50 14.05
CA VAL A 328 11.99 15.55 14.36
C VAL A 328 11.43 16.98 14.27
N ARG A 329 12.19 18.00 14.68
CA ARG A 329 11.76 19.40 14.50
C ARG A 329 11.68 19.78 13.03
N LEU A 330 12.64 19.34 12.22
CA LEU A 330 12.59 19.51 10.76
C LEU A 330 11.36 18.81 10.16
N PHE A 331 11.10 17.57 10.60
CA PHE A 331 9.90 16.85 10.19
C PHE A 331 8.63 17.61 10.54
N LYS A 332 8.50 18.05 11.80
CA LYS A 332 7.35 18.85 12.27
C LYS A 332 7.13 20.09 11.40
N SER A 333 8.20 20.80 11.01
CA SER A 333 8.10 21.99 10.16
C SER A 333 7.71 21.68 8.70
N SER A 334 7.87 20.44 8.25
CA SER A 334 7.46 19.98 6.93
C SER A 334 6.01 19.48 6.85
N LEU A 335 5.36 19.29 8.01
CA LEU A 335 3.97 18.84 8.08
C LEU A 335 3.02 19.87 7.49
N TYR A 336 1.93 19.41 6.90
CA TYR A 336 0.89 20.29 6.40
C TYR A 336 0.27 21.08 7.57
N PRO A 337 0.23 22.42 7.51
CA PRO A 337 -0.06 23.24 8.68
C PRO A 337 -1.55 23.36 9.00
N LYS A 338 -2.44 22.96 8.09
CA LYS A 338 -3.90 23.07 8.26
C LYS A 338 -4.50 21.73 8.67
N ALA A 339 -5.61 21.80 9.41
CA ALA A 339 -6.37 20.61 9.77
C ALA A 339 -6.82 19.86 8.51
N VAL A 340 -6.45 18.59 8.41
CA VAL A 340 -6.92 17.71 7.34
C VAL A 340 -8.19 17.01 7.80
N GLU A 341 -9.30 17.42 7.20
CA GLU A 341 -10.65 16.93 7.53
C GLU A 341 -11.29 16.14 6.37
N SER A 342 -10.53 15.97 5.28
CA SER A 342 -10.98 15.25 4.10
C SER A 342 -9.93 14.27 3.57
N VAL A 343 -10.42 13.27 2.84
CA VAL A 343 -9.61 12.31 2.07
C VAL A 343 -10.08 12.31 0.62
N GLU A 344 -9.14 12.44 -0.31
CA GLU A 344 -9.37 12.57 -1.75
C GLU A 344 -9.37 11.21 -2.47
N PHE A 345 -10.31 11.02 -3.41
CA PHE A 345 -10.61 9.72 -4.04
C PHE A 345 -10.03 9.53 -5.45
N TYR A 346 -9.62 10.61 -6.12
CA TYR A 346 -9.45 10.61 -7.57
C TYR A 346 -8.16 9.94 -8.07
N ILE A 347 -7.18 9.65 -7.20
CA ILE A 347 -5.83 9.18 -7.57
C ILE A 347 -5.79 7.90 -8.43
N PHE A 348 -6.89 7.17 -8.47
CA PHE A 348 -7.01 5.84 -9.05
C PHE A 348 -7.67 5.80 -10.42
N PHE A 349 -8.22 6.93 -10.86
CA PHE A 349 -8.86 7.06 -12.16
C PHE A 349 -7.98 6.57 -13.33
N PRO A 350 -6.68 6.97 -13.40
CA PRO A 350 -5.80 6.50 -14.47
C PRO A 350 -5.66 4.98 -14.54
N LEU A 351 -5.74 4.28 -13.42
CA LEU A 351 -5.54 2.83 -13.40
C LEU A 351 -6.82 2.07 -13.79
N VAL A 352 -7.98 2.48 -13.26
CA VAL A 352 -9.27 1.92 -13.70
C VAL A 352 -9.42 2.08 -15.21
N GLY A 353 -9.05 3.24 -15.76
CA GLY A 353 -9.18 3.45 -17.18
C GLY A 353 -8.28 2.62 -18.06
N LEU A 354 -7.04 2.41 -17.63
CA LEU A 354 -6.16 1.49 -18.32
C LEU A 354 -6.75 0.08 -18.31
N LEU A 355 -7.16 -0.41 -17.14
CA LEU A 355 -7.62 -1.79 -16.97
C LEU A 355 -8.97 -2.05 -17.66
N GLU A 356 -9.88 -1.08 -17.69
CA GLU A 356 -11.13 -1.17 -18.46
C GLU A 356 -10.83 -1.34 -19.95
N ILE A 357 -9.97 -0.48 -20.51
CA ILE A 357 -9.62 -0.50 -21.93
C ILE A 357 -8.92 -1.82 -22.30
N LEU A 358 -7.95 -2.26 -21.48
CA LEU A 358 -7.22 -3.52 -21.70
C LEU A 358 -8.11 -4.76 -21.59
N SER A 359 -9.20 -4.68 -20.82
CA SER A 359 -10.17 -5.78 -20.68
C SER A 359 -11.20 -5.81 -21.81
N SER A 360 -11.22 -4.80 -22.68
CA SER A 360 -12.12 -4.75 -23.83
C SER A 360 -11.51 -5.41 -25.07
N ASP A 361 -12.35 -5.84 -26.01
CA ASP A 361 -11.90 -6.34 -27.33
C ASP A 361 -11.20 -5.26 -28.20
N ALA A 362 -11.16 -4.00 -27.72
CA ALA A 362 -10.62 -2.84 -28.43
C ALA A 362 -9.11 -2.61 -28.18
N ILE A 363 -8.34 -3.68 -27.92
CA ILE A 363 -6.89 -3.60 -27.67
C ILE A 363 -6.18 -2.77 -28.75
N ASN A 364 -6.54 -2.89 -30.03
CA ASN A 364 -5.87 -2.15 -31.11
C ASN A 364 -6.00 -0.61 -31.03
N GLN A 365 -6.83 -0.07 -30.14
CA GLN A 365 -7.05 1.38 -29.94
C GLN A 365 -6.68 1.84 -28.52
N TYR A 366 -6.04 0.97 -27.71
CA TYR A 366 -5.87 1.22 -26.29
C TYR A 366 -5.06 2.50 -26.01
N ASP A 367 -3.98 2.70 -26.75
CA ASP A 367 -2.99 3.74 -26.47
C ASP A 367 -3.61 5.13 -26.68
N ASP A 368 -4.36 5.32 -27.77
CA ASP A 368 -5.04 6.57 -28.09
C ASP A 368 -6.18 6.88 -27.11
N ALA A 369 -7.02 5.88 -26.80
CA ALA A 369 -8.14 6.03 -25.88
C ALA A 369 -7.67 6.35 -24.46
N TYR A 370 -6.62 5.66 -24.00
CA TYR A 370 -6.03 5.88 -22.70
C TYR A 370 -5.36 7.24 -22.58
N LYS A 371 -4.48 7.60 -23.53
CA LYS A 371 -3.80 8.90 -23.56
C LYS A 371 -4.79 10.06 -23.62
N PHE A 372 -5.85 9.93 -24.41
CA PHE A 372 -6.90 10.94 -24.48
C PHE A 372 -7.62 11.09 -23.13
N SER A 373 -7.99 9.99 -22.49
CA SER A 373 -8.64 9.99 -21.16
C SER A 373 -7.76 10.64 -20.08
N ILE A 374 -6.45 10.33 -20.06
CA ILE A 374 -5.48 10.94 -19.15
C ILE A 374 -5.33 12.44 -19.40
N LYS A 375 -5.31 12.87 -20.67
CA LYS A 375 -5.26 14.30 -21.01
C LYS A 375 -6.48 15.06 -20.51
N VAL A 376 -7.69 14.50 -20.68
CA VAL A 376 -8.93 15.11 -20.18
C VAL A 376 -8.93 15.17 -18.65
N TYR A 377 -8.46 14.10 -18.00
CA TYR A 377 -8.29 14.06 -16.56
C TYR A 377 -7.27 15.08 -16.03
N ALA A 378 -6.13 15.24 -16.70
CA ALA A 378 -5.12 16.25 -16.37
C ALA A 378 -5.72 17.66 -16.38
N LYS A 379 -6.48 18.02 -17.44
CA LYS A 379 -7.18 19.32 -17.53
C LYS A 379 -8.16 19.52 -16.36
N LEU A 380 -8.84 18.45 -15.93
CA LEU A 380 -9.74 18.49 -14.77
C LEU A 380 -9.01 18.70 -13.45
N LEU A 381 -7.79 18.15 -13.28
CA LEU A 381 -6.99 18.33 -12.05
C LEU A 381 -6.23 19.66 -12.02
N ASP A 382 -5.60 20.06 -13.12
CA ASP A 382 -4.76 21.27 -13.21
C ASP A 382 -5.52 22.56 -12.87
N SER A 383 -6.84 22.56 -13.08
CA SER A 383 -7.72 23.65 -12.65
C SER A 383 -7.91 23.76 -11.11
N GLU A 384 -7.18 23.01 -10.29
CA GLU A 384 -6.96 23.35 -8.87
C GLU A 384 -6.01 24.56 -8.70
N ALA A 385 -5.27 24.95 -9.75
CA ALA A 385 -4.50 26.19 -9.78
C ALA A 385 -5.40 27.39 -10.09
N ASP A 386 -6.26 27.80 -9.15
CA ASP A 386 -6.92 29.14 -8.99
C ASP A 386 -7.50 29.89 -10.22
N VAL A 387 -7.54 29.30 -11.41
CA VAL A 387 -8.10 29.87 -12.63
C VAL A 387 -9.39 29.14 -12.92
N SER A 388 -10.51 29.76 -12.55
CA SER A 388 -11.84 29.29 -12.95
C SER A 388 -11.93 29.27 -14.47
N LEU A 389 -12.01 28.07 -15.07
CA LEU A 389 -12.32 27.91 -16.48
C LEU A 389 -13.62 28.66 -16.80
N ASP A 390 -13.67 29.37 -17.92
CA ASP A 390 -14.92 30.01 -18.37
C ASP A 390 -15.97 28.97 -18.82
N GLU A 391 -17.23 29.39 -18.96
CA GLU A 391 -18.33 28.47 -19.35
C GLU A 391 -18.07 27.76 -20.69
N GLY A 392 -17.39 28.42 -21.63
CA GLY A 392 -17.03 27.83 -22.92
C GLY A 392 -15.98 26.73 -22.78
N GLN A 393 -14.95 26.97 -21.97
CA GLN A 393 -13.92 25.98 -21.64
C GLN A 393 -14.48 24.81 -20.83
N GLN A 394 -15.42 25.06 -19.91
CA GLN A 394 -16.12 24.00 -19.17
C GLN A 394 -16.94 23.11 -20.11
N GLN A 395 -17.61 23.71 -21.10
CA GLN A 395 -18.39 22.99 -22.12
C GLN A 395 -17.49 22.21 -23.08
N GLU A 396 -16.37 22.80 -23.54
CA GLU A 396 -15.36 22.10 -24.35
C GLU A 396 -14.83 20.86 -23.62
N LEU A 397 -14.55 20.99 -22.32
CA LEU A 397 -14.10 19.87 -21.51
C LEU A 397 -15.17 18.77 -21.38
N LEU A 398 -16.45 19.14 -21.26
CA LEU A 398 -17.56 18.19 -21.23
C LEU A 398 -17.73 17.47 -22.58
N GLU A 399 -17.52 18.18 -23.70
CA GLU A 399 -17.49 17.61 -25.05
C GLU A 399 -16.31 16.64 -25.23
N ASP A 400 -15.12 17.03 -24.77
CA ASP A 400 -13.92 16.17 -24.74
C ASP A 400 -14.23 14.87 -23.97
N ILE A 401 -14.86 14.95 -22.78
CA ILE A 401 -15.31 13.76 -22.04
C ILE A 401 -16.32 12.94 -22.88
N GLY A 402 -17.22 13.60 -23.61
CA GLY A 402 -18.16 12.97 -24.52
C GLY A 402 -17.51 12.15 -25.64
N ARG A 403 -16.31 12.55 -26.08
CA ARG A 403 -15.54 11.88 -27.15
C ARG A 403 -14.76 10.65 -26.69
N ILE A 404 -14.69 10.39 -25.38
CA ILE A 404 -14.07 9.17 -24.86
C ILE A 404 -14.81 7.94 -25.41
N PRO A 405 -14.10 6.94 -25.98
CA PRO A 405 -14.71 5.75 -26.55
C PRO A 405 -15.51 4.93 -25.54
N ASP A 406 -16.47 4.14 -26.04
CA ASP A 406 -17.34 3.33 -25.18
C ASP A 406 -16.61 2.15 -24.50
N CYS A 407 -15.43 1.74 -25.00
CA CYS A 407 -14.55 0.81 -24.30
C CYS A 407 -13.93 1.38 -23.01
N ALA A 408 -14.08 2.68 -22.76
CA ALA A 408 -13.69 3.38 -21.55
C ALA A 408 -14.92 4.03 -20.88
N SER A 409 -16.02 3.27 -20.77
CA SER A 409 -17.31 3.74 -20.27
C SER A 409 -17.31 4.13 -18.79
N ILE A 410 -16.56 3.41 -17.95
CA ILE A 410 -16.41 3.66 -16.52
C ILE A 410 -15.60 4.95 -16.37
N VAL A 411 -14.47 5.05 -17.08
CA VAL A 411 -13.65 6.28 -17.17
C VAL A 411 -14.47 7.49 -17.57
N LYS A 412 -15.23 7.37 -18.66
CA LYS A 412 -16.07 8.45 -19.18
C LYS A 412 -17.06 8.94 -18.12
N ARG A 413 -17.70 8.03 -17.39
CA ARG A 413 -18.60 8.38 -16.28
C ARG A 413 -17.84 9.02 -15.13
N MET A 414 -16.69 8.46 -14.74
CA MET A 414 -15.89 8.99 -13.65
C MET A 414 -15.49 10.45 -13.92
N LEU A 415 -15.05 10.78 -15.14
CA LEU A 415 -14.71 12.15 -15.52
C LEU A 415 -15.94 13.07 -15.57
N LYS A 416 -17.10 12.58 -16.00
CA LYS A 416 -18.35 13.37 -15.93
C LYS A 416 -18.73 13.71 -14.49
N SER A 417 -18.56 12.78 -13.56
CA SER A 417 -18.85 13.01 -12.14
C SER A 417 -17.84 13.95 -11.52
N LEU A 418 -16.54 13.80 -11.84
CA LEU A 418 -15.50 14.74 -11.40
C LEU A 418 -15.74 16.15 -11.94
N TRP A 419 -16.07 16.28 -13.24
CA TRP A 419 -16.46 17.55 -13.85
C TRP A 419 -17.69 18.15 -13.15
N SER A 420 -18.71 17.34 -12.87
CA SER A 420 -19.94 17.79 -12.20
C SER A 420 -19.64 18.29 -10.80
N ALA A 421 -18.87 17.54 -10.03
CA ALA A 421 -18.48 17.92 -8.67
C ALA A 421 -17.65 19.21 -8.64
N LYS A 422 -16.81 19.43 -9.66
CA LYS A 422 -15.96 20.62 -9.78
C LYS A 422 -16.73 21.86 -10.23
N PHE A 423 -17.59 21.75 -11.25
CA PHE A 423 -18.18 22.92 -11.91
C PHE A 423 -19.67 23.13 -11.64
N ARG A 424 -20.43 22.14 -11.16
CA ARG A 424 -21.86 22.34 -10.79
C ARG A 424 -22.05 22.85 -9.37
N ASN A 425 -21.05 22.73 -8.49
CA ASN A 425 -21.11 23.24 -7.12
C ASN A 425 -20.75 24.72 -6.98
N SER A 426 -20.23 25.37 -8.03
CA SER A 426 -19.95 26.82 -8.04
C SER A 426 -21.21 27.71 -8.05
N GLN A 427 -22.41 27.13 -8.20
CA GLN A 427 -23.69 27.83 -8.14
C GLN A 427 -24.48 27.66 -6.82
N ARG A 428 -23.95 26.91 -5.83
CA ARG A 428 -24.56 26.79 -4.48
C ARG A 428 -23.71 27.51 -3.43
N SER A 429 -24.37 28.22 -2.53
CA SER A 429 -23.77 28.99 -1.43
C SER A 429 -22.80 28.16 -0.59
N ALA A 430 -21.78 28.85 -0.07
CA ALA A 430 -20.58 28.35 0.62
C ALA A 430 -20.78 27.62 1.97
N GLU A 431 -21.72 26.68 2.05
CA GLU A 431 -21.80 25.69 3.13
C GLU A 431 -21.37 24.32 2.57
N VAL A 432 -20.09 24.01 2.78
CA VAL A 432 -19.42 22.71 2.58
C VAL A 432 -19.63 22.11 1.18
N ALA A 433 -18.65 22.35 0.30
CA ALA A 433 -18.50 21.66 -0.98
C ALA A 433 -18.20 20.17 -0.76
N ASP A 434 -19.23 19.38 -0.50
CA ASP A 434 -19.15 17.92 -0.46
C ASP A 434 -19.19 17.42 -1.92
N SER A 435 -18.04 17.44 -2.60
CA SER A 435 -17.90 16.73 -3.86
C SER A 435 -18.03 15.23 -3.58
N ASP A 436 -18.78 14.48 -4.40
CA ASP A 436 -18.96 13.03 -4.23
C ASP A 436 -17.64 12.22 -4.25
N LEU A 437 -16.52 12.86 -4.65
CA LEU A 437 -15.17 12.30 -4.75
C LEU A 437 -14.19 12.84 -3.69
N VAL A 438 -14.71 13.49 -2.67
CA VAL A 438 -13.97 13.84 -1.47
C VAL A 438 -14.83 13.41 -0.30
N ILE A 439 -14.26 12.67 0.63
CA ILE A 439 -14.94 12.42 1.90
C ILE A 439 -14.60 13.59 2.80
N THR A 440 -15.54 14.52 2.97
CA THR A 440 -15.42 15.63 3.91
C THR A 440 -16.07 15.28 5.24
N GLY A 441 -15.79 16.06 6.29
CA GLY A 441 -16.50 15.96 7.57
C GLY A 441 -16.20 14.68 8.35
N ILE A 442 -15.05 14.03 8.12
CA ILE A 442 -14.65 12.81 8.83
C ILE A 442 -14.51 13.13 10.33
N PRO A 443 -15.38 12.59 11.20
CA PRO A 443 -15.33 12.92 12.62
C PRO A 443 -13.99 12.51 13.21
N SER A 444 -13.35 13.41 13.95
CA SER A 444 -12.05 13.15 14.60
C SER A 444 -12.10 12.03 15.65
N HIS A 445 -13.30 11.66 16.13
CA HIS A 445 -13.50 10.79 17.28
C HIS A 445 -14.34 9.54 17.02
N GLU A 446 -14.86 9.34 15.80
CA GLU A 446 -15.68 8.17 15.52
C GLU A 446 -14.78 6.97 15.22
N VAL A 447 -14.93 5.91 16.02
CA VAL A 447 -14.20 4.66 15.84
C VAL A 447 -14.84 3.90 14.68
N MET A 448 -14.30 4.12 13.49
CA MET A 448 -14.74 3.46 12.26
C MET A 448 -13.88 2.25 11.96
N THR A 449 -14.53 1.12 11.66
CA THR A 449 -13.86 -0.09 11.16
C THR A 449 -13.45 0.08 9.69
N VAL A 450 -12.52 -0.74 9.20
CA VAL A 450 -12.14 -0.74 7.77
C VAL A 450 -13.32 -1.11 6.87
N GLU A 451 -14.19 -2.02 7.29
CA GLU A 451 -15.37 -2.39 6.52
C GLU A 451 -16.38 -1.25 6.44
N GLN A 452 -16.63 -0.53 7.54
CA GLN A 452 -17.47 0.68 7.49
C GLN A 452 -16.87 1.76 6.58
N ALA A 453 -15.55 1.98 6.66
CA ALA A 453 -14.86 2.90 5.78
C ALA A 453 -14.99 2.49 4.30
N LYS A 454 -14.86 1.20 3.99
CA LYS A 454 -15.08 0.64 2.66
C LYS A 454 -16.51 0.84 2.19
N SER A 455 -17.52 0.60 3.05
CA SER A 455 -18.93 0.83 2.71
C SER A 455 -19.19 2.30 2.37
N ILE A 456 -18.73 3.24 3.20
CA ILE A 456 -18.85 4.69 2.92
C ILE A 456 -18.19 5.04 1.58
N SER A 457 -17.03 4.45 1.31
CA SER A 457 -16.28 4.63 0.07
C SER A 457 -17.09 4.16 -1.14
N LEU A 458 -17.68 2.96 -1.06
CA LEU A 458 -18.50 2.38 -2.12
C LEU A 458 -19.81 3.14 -2.32
N GLU A 459 -20.47 3.58 -1.25
CA GLU A 459 -21.69 4.37 -1.31
C GLU A 459 -21.47 5.69 -2.03
N LYS A 460 -20.37 6.41 -1.75
CA LYS A 460 -20.01 7.63 -2.49
C LYS A 460 -19.71 7.36 -3.97
N LEU A 461 -19.04 6.25 -4.27
CA LEU A 461 -18.81 5.83 -5.67
C LEU A 461 -20.12 5.47 -6.39
N GLN A 462 -21.10 4.88 -5.69
CA GLN A 462 -22.43 4.61 -6.24
C GLN A 462 -23.24 5.90 -6.46
N GLN A 463 -23.26 6.80 -5.47
CA GLN A 463 -23.97 8.08 -5.54
C GLN A 463 -23.43 8.98 -6.66
N SER A 464 -22.11 8.95 -6.90
CA SER A 464 -21.49 9.65 -8.02
C SER A 464 -21.74 8.99 -9.39
N GLY A 465 -22.44 7.85 -9.46
CA GLY A 465 -22.69 7.12 -10.70
C GLY A 465 -21.44 6.44 -11.29
N MET A 466 -20.41 6.22 -10.49
CA MET A 466 -19.18 5.55 -10.90
C MET A 466 -19.26 4.01 -10.85
N LEU A 467 -20.31 3.46 -10.24
CA LEU A 467 -20.57 2.02 -10.13
C LEU A 467 -21.96 1.69 -10.68
N ASP A 468 -22.05 0.85 -11.72
CA ASP A 468 -23.30 0.40 -12.37
C ASP A 468 -23.75 -1.02 -11.97
N PHE A 469 -23.34 -1.49 -10.79
CA PHE A 469 -23.78 -2.78 -10.28
C PHE A 469 -24.28 -2.68 -8.84
N GLU A 470 -25.40 -3.35 -8.57
CA GLU A 470 -25.86 -3.57 -7.21
C GLU A 470 -24.83 -4.41 -6.47
N LEU A 471 -24.20 -3.80 -5.46
CA LEU A 471 -23.43 -4.52 -4.46
C LEU A 471 -24.43 -5.13 -3.47
N MET A 472 -24.50 -6.46 -3.43
CA MET A 472 -25.20 -7.14 -2.35
C MET A 472 -24.52 -6.78 -1.00
N PRO A 473 -25.27 -6.70 0.11
CA PRO A 473 -24.71 -6.38 1.43
C PRO A 473 -23.58 -7.31 1.91
N ASP A 474 -23.41 -8.49 1.29
CA ASP A 474 -22.36 -9.47 1.59
C ASP A 474 -21.18 -9.44 0.60
N GLY A 475 -21.17 -8.51 -0.36
CA GLY A 475 -20.06 -8.30 -1.30
C GLY A 475 -19.95 -9.29 -2.46
N ARG A 476 -20.93 -10.19 -2.70
CA ARG A 476 -20.90 -11.12 -3.84
C ARG A 476 -21.63 -10.59 -5.09
N ARG A 477 -21.11 -10.90 -6.28
CA ARG A 477 -21.67 -10.55 -7.59
C ARG A 477 -21.99 -11.80 -8.43
N ILE A 478 -23.01 -11.70 -9.28
CA ILE A 478 -23.40 -12.73 -10.27
C ILE A 478 -22.44 -12.64 -11.47
N SER A 479 -21.74 -13.74 -11.79
CA SER A 479 -20.70 -13.81 -12.82
C SER A 479 -21.22 -14.16 -14.22
N HIS A 480 -20.62 -13.59 -15.27
CA HIS A 480 -20.27 -14.33 -16.49
C HIS A 480 -18.76 -14.15 -16.72
N CYS A 481 -18.05 -15.27 -16.80
CA CYS A 481 -16.60 -15.36 -16.85
C CYS A 481 -16.10 -15.08 -18.28
N TRP A 482 -15.26 -14.06 -18.47
CA TRP A 482 -14.46 -13.87 -19.68
C TRP A 482 -12.99 -14.01 -19.31
N ARG A 483 -12.25 -14.83 -20.08
CA ARG A 483 -10.80 -14.98 -19.93
C ARG A 483 -10.11 -13.70 -20.38
N ILE A 484 -9.36 -13.08 -19.47
CA ILE A 484 -8.42 -12.02 -19.81
C ILE A 484 -7.19 -12.64 -20.47
N TRP A 485 -6.82 -12.14 -21.65
CA TRP A 485 -5.54 -12.44 -22.30
C TRP A 485 -4.47 -11.47 -21.80
N PHE A 486 -3.88 -11.70 -20.63
CA PHE A 486 -2.60 -11.08 -20.29
C PHE A 486 -1.47 -11.95 -20.86
N LEU A 487 -0.99 -11.55 -22.05
CA LEU A 487 0.33 -11.75 -22.63
C LEU A 487 0.88 -13.19 -22.72
N ASP A 488 0.88 -13.71 -23.95
CA ASP A 488 1.84 -14.69 -24.47
C ASP A 488 3.23 -14.01 -24.52
N PHE A 489 3.88 -13.82 -23.37
CA PHE A 489 5.32 -13.53 -23.29
C PHE A 489 6.09 -14.82 -23.61
N ARG A 490 5.94 -15.32 -24.84
CA ARG A 490 6.87 -16.28 -25.42
C ARG A 490 8.04 -15.51 -25.99
N THR A 491 9.15 -15.59 -25.28
CA THR A 491 10.51 -15.72 -25.83
C THR A 491 10.66 -15.31 -27.30
N SER A 492 11.25 -14.14 -27.53
CA SER A 492 12.16 -13.96 -28.68
C SER A 492 13.58 -14.16 -28.18
#